data_AF-A0A4U9WHA5-F1
#
_entry.id   AF-A0A4U9WHA5-F1
#
_cell.length_a   1.000
_cell.length_b   1.000
_cell.length_c   1.000
_cell.angle_alpha   90.00
_cell.angle_beta   90.00
_cell.angle_gamma   90.00
#
_symmetry.space_group_name_H-M   'P 1'
#
loop_
_entity.id
_entity.type
_entity.pdbx_description
1 polymer ?
#
loop_
_entity_poly.entity_id
_entity_poly.type
_entity_poly.pdbx_seq_one_letter_code
_entity_poly.pdbx_strand_id
1 'polypeptide(L)'
;MAALKALAGKIVHLTVGKKLGLGFSLMLILAIVIAGTGITYLNLIESRSDRIDFSYQLTGEISQAKYTRAMFSQSYNTDYLERNRKHIENALQLASHAQNLNWDEQSRKDLELLVVLLGNYEQQQKMFAKAVGDKDAVRASWNMSEVQDSLSQVERQLGATDLQLAFTQLNLKLTQIRYYARGLVLQPNRDAETPLLSAIDDARNAANTLSQRLNESQRPLLQPLLSVLDEYKDHIAAYLPAVENEIKISKQLGGYADEIGTLG
;
A
#
# COMPACT_ATOMS: atom_id res chain seq x y z
N MET A 1 -23.90 61.91 -31.80
CA MET A 1 -25.31 62.11 -32.23
C MET A 1 -25.49 62.40 -33.73
N ALA A 2 -24.54 63.06 -34.42
CA ALA A 2 -24.67 63.36 -35.86
C ALA A 2 -24.66 62.11 -36.76
N ALA A 3 -23.82 61.12 -36.47
CA ALA A 3 -23.75 59.85 -37.22
C ALA A 3 -25.06 59.03 -37.12
N LEU A 4 -25.71 59.02 -35.95
CA LEU A 4 -26.98 58.33 -35.73
C LEU A 4 -28.13 58.99 -36.50
N LYS A 5 -28.17 60.33 -36.55
CA LYS A 5 -29.15 61.10 -37.33
C LYS A 5 -28.94 60.91 -38.84
N ALA A 6 -27.69 60.86 -39.31
CA ALA A 6 -27.37 60.60 -40.71
C ALA A 6 -27.75 59.18 -41.14
N LEU A 7 -27.62 58.20 -40.24
CA LEU A 7 -28.07 56.82 -40.46
C LEU A 7 -29.61 56.75 -40.50
N ALA A 8 -30.29 57.43 -39.57
CA ALA A 8 -31.76 57.49 -39.51
C ALA A 8 -32.38 58.15 -40.76
N GLY A 9 -31.79 59.24 -41.26
CA GLY A 9 -32.25 59.91 -42.47
C GLY A 9 -32.14 59.05 -43.74
N LYS A 10 -31.11 58.21 -43.85
CA LYS A 10 -30.95 57.26 -44.97
C LYS A 10 -31.94 56.08 -44.90
N ILE A 11 -32.42 55.72 -43.70
CA ILE A 11 -33.38 54.63 -43.50
C ILE A 11 -34.80 55.05 -43.90
N VAL A 12 -35.16 56.33 -43.78
CA VAL A 12 -36.50 56.85 -44.11
C VAL A 12 -36.85 56.72 -45.60
N HIS A 13 -35.86 56.85 -46.49
CA HIS A 13 -36.03 56.75 -47.95
C HIS A 13 -35.88 55.33 -48.53
N LEU A 14 -35.71 54.30 -47.69
CA LEU A 14 -35.68 52.92 -48.14
C LEU A 14 -37.10 52.43 -48.49
N THR A 15 -37.23 51.76 -49.65
CA THR A 15 -38.47 51.05 -50.04
C THR A 15 -38.86 50.05 -48.95
N VAL A 16 -40.17 49.82 -48.79
CA VAL A 16 -40.77 49.02 -47.70
C VAL A 16 -40.06 47.66 -47.53
N GLY A 17 -39.68 47.00 -48.63
CA GLY A 17 -38.96 45.72 -48.60
C GLY A 17 -37.54 45.79 -47.98
N LYS A 18 -36.82 46.91 -48.13
CA LYS A 18 -35.49 47.08 -47.51
C LYS A 18 -35.58 47.40 -46.01
N LYS A 19 -36.64 48.10 -45.58
CA LYS A 19 -36.94 48.33 -44.15
C LYS A 19 -37.31 47.02 -43.44
N LEU A 20 -38.10 46.18 -44.11
CA LEU A 20 -38.47 44.85 -43.60
C LEU A 20 -37.26 43.91 -43.54
N GLY A 21 -36.42 43.90 -44.58
CA GLY A 21 -35.17 43.13 -44.60
C GLY A 21 -34.20 43.55 -43.50
N LEU A 22 -34.09 44.84 -43.20
CA LEU A 22 -33.26 45.35 -42.09
C LEU A 22 -33.73 44.85 -40.71
N GLY A 23 -35.05 44.87 -40.47
CA GLY A 23 -35.62 44.34 -39.23
C GLY A 23 -35.41 42.83 -39.09
N PHE A 24 -35.56 42.08 -40.18
CA PHE A 24 -35.34 40.64 -40.22
C PHE A 24 -33.86 40.27 -40.02
N SER A 25 -32.93 40.99 -40.64
CA SER A 25 -31.49 40.79 -40.43
C SER A 25 -31.07 41.10 -38.98
N LEU A 26 -31.69 42.10 -38.35
CA LEU A 26 -31.40 42.44 -36.95
C LEU A 26 -31.90 41.34 -35.99
N MET A 27 -33.09 40.78 -36.27
CA MET A 27 -33.62 39.60 -35.56
C MET A 27 -32.71 38.37 -35.72
N LEU A 28 -32.20 38.12 -36.93
CA LEU A 28 -31.26 37.04 -37.20
C LEU A 28 -29.94 37.19 -36.43
N ILE A 29 -29.37 38.39 -36.39
CA ILE A 29 -28.15 38.67 -35.62
C ILE A 29 -28.40 38.44 -34.13
N LEU A 30 -29.55 38.90 -33.60
CA LEU A 30 -29.91 38.68 -32.21
C LEU A 30 -30.07 37.18 -31.89
N ALA A 31 -30.71 36.41 -32.78
CA ALA A 31 -30.85 34.96 -32.64
C ALA A 31 -29.49 34.26 -32.64
N ILE A 32 -28.55 34.68 -33.50
CA ILE A 32 -27.18 34.14 -33.53
C ILE A 32 -26.43 34.47 -32.23
N VAL A 33 -26.58 35.68 -31.69
CA VAL A 33 -25.95 36.06 -30.41
C VAL A 33 -26.52 35.25 -29.25
N ILE A 34 -27.83 35.05 -29.18
CA ILE A 34 -28.47 34.23 -28.15
C ILE A 34 -28.03 32.76 -28.27
N ALA A 35 -28.03 32.20 -29.49
CA ALA A 35 -27.58 30.83 -29.73
C ALA A 35 -26.10 30.64 -29.38
N GLY A 36 -25.24 31.57 -29.79
CA GLY A 36 -23.82 31.57 -29.42
C GLY A 36 -23.62 31.65 -27.92
N THR A 37 -24.33 32.55 -27.23
CA THR A 37 -24.28 32.68 -25.76
C THR A 37 -24.77 31.40 -25.08
N GLY A 38 -25.82 30.77 -25.60
CA GLY A 38 -26.35 29.51 -25.10
C GLY A 38 -25.34 28.37 -25.20
N ILE A 39 -24.66 28.23 -26.33
CA ILE A 39 -23.58 27.24 -26.52
C ILE A 39 -22.42 27.51 -25.54
N THR A 40 -22.01 28.78 -25.38
CA THR A 40 -20.92 29.13 -24.45
C THR A 40 -21.28 28.82 -22.99
N TYR A 41 -22.52 29.09 -22.58
CA TYR A 41 -23.00 28.76 -21.23
C TYR A 41 -23.12 27.26 -21.01
N LEU A 42 -23.58 26.49 -22.00
CA LEU A 42 -23.63 25.03 -21.92
C LEU A 42 -22.22 24.44 -21.76
N ASN A 43 -21.24 24.90 -22.55
CA ASN A 43 -19.84 24.47 -22.42
C ASN A 43 -19.23 24.85 -21.05
N LEU A 44 -19.63 25.99 -20.48
CA LEU A 44 -19.17 26.42 -19.16
C LEU A 44 -19.79 25.58 -18.03
N ILE A 45 -21.04 25.13 -18.20
CA ILE A 45 -21.69 24.18 -17.29
C ILE A 45 -21.06 22.80 -17.40
N GLU A 46 -20.83 22.30 -18.62
CA GLU A 46 -20.17 21.02 -18.90
C GLU A 46 -18.78 20.96 -18.27
N SER A 47 -17.92 21.97 -18.53
CA SER A 47 -16.58 22.03 -17.92
C SER A 47 -16.58 22.15 -16.39
N ARG A 48 -17.65 22.66 -15.77
CA ARG A 48 -17.81 22.63 -14.30
C ARG A 48 -18.27 21.26 -13.83
N SER A 49 -19.16 20.61 -14.58
CA SER A 49 -19.64 19.27 -14.30
C SER A 49 -18.50 18.25 -14.29
N ASP A 50 -17.61 18.29 -15.29
CA ASP A 50 -16.47 17.35 -15.38
C ASP A 50 -15.51 17.48 -14.20
N ARG A 51 -15.28 18.71 -13.73
CA ARG A 51 -14.42 18.96 -12.55
C ARG A 51 -15.05 18.48 -11.25
N ILE A 52 -16.36 18.64 -11.11
CA ILE A 52 -17.12 18.15 -9.95
C ILE A 52 -17.12 16.61 -9.94
N ASP A 53 -17.37 15.99 -11.10
CA ASP A 53 -17.35 14.53 -11.25
C ASP A 53 -15.96 13.96 -10.95
N PHE A 54 -14.90 14.57 -11.49
CA PHE A 54 -13.52 14.22 -11.14
C PHE A 54 -13.28 14.26 -9.62
N SER A 55 -13.64 15.36 -8.95
CA SER A 55 -13.44 15.51 -7.51
C SER A 55 -14.20 14.42 -6.73
N TYR A 56 -15.46 14.16 -7.09
CA TYR A 56 -16.26 13.11 -6.46
C TYR A 56 -15.64 11.71 -6.61
N GLN A 57 -15.24 11.36 -7.84
CA GLN A 57 -14.62 10.06 -8.12
C GLN A 57 -13.27 9.91 -7.40
N LEU A 58 -12.44 10.95 -7.44
CA LEU A 58 -11.15 10.96 -6.74
C LEU A 58 -11.33 10.74 -5.23
N THR A 59 -12.23 11.50 -4.59
CA THR A 59 -12.51 11.34 -3.15
C THR A 59 -13.00 9.93 -2.84
N GLY A 60 -13.83 9.35 -3.72
CA GLY A 60 -14.27 7.96 -3.62
C GLY A 60 -13.10 6.97 -3.63
N GLU A 61 -12.22 7.08 -4.63
CA GLU A 61 -11.04 6.21 -4.78
C GLU A 61 -10.08 6.34 -3.58
N ILE A 62 -9.78 7.56 -3.12
CA ILE A 62 -8.92 7.78 -1.95
C ILE A 62 -9.55 7.22 -0.67
N SER A 63 -10.86 7.38 -0.50
CA SER A 63 -11.58 6.82 0.65
C SER A 63 -11.53 5.30 0.65
N GLN A 64 -11.72 4.67 -0.50
CA GLN A 64 -11.61 3.21 -0.63
C GLN A 64 -10.17 2.71 -0.43
N ALA A 65 -9.16 3.46 -0.91
CA ALA A 65 -7.76 3.15 -0.63
C ALA A 65 -7.46 3.20 0.88
N LYS A 66 -7.94 4.23 1.60
CA LYS A 66 -7.79 4.33 3.06
C LYS A 66 -8.50 3.17 3.79
N TYR A 67 -9.74 2.87 3.38
CA TYR A 67 -10.52 1.77 3.95
C TYR A 67 -9.83 0.42 3.76
N THR A 68 -9.43 0.09 2.53
CA THR A 68 -8.75 -1.18 2.23
C THR A 68 -7.43 -1.31 2.99
N ARG A 69 -6.64 -0.24 3.14
CA ARG A 69 -5.43 -0.26 3.99
C ARG A 69 -5.76 -0.59 5.45
N ALA A 70 -6.78 0.05 6.01
CA ALA A 70 -7.20 -0.21 7.39
C ALA A 70 -7.68 -1.67 7.57
N MET A 71 -8.43 -2.18 6.59
CA MET A 71 -8.89 -3.58 6.59
C MET A 71 -7.72 -4.57 6.48
N PHE A 72 -6.68 -4.25 5.70
CA PHE A 72 -5.44 -5.04 5.71
C PHE A 72 -4.81 -5.05 7.11
N SER A 73 -4.63 -3.89 7.74
CA SER A 73 -4.04 -3.81 9.09
C SER A 73 -4.83 -4.59 10.14
N GLN A 74 -6.15 -4.70 9.98
CA GLN A 74 -7.00 -5.45 10.91
C GLN A 74 -7.04 -6.96 10.63
N SER A 75 -7.12 -7.36 9.35
CA SER A 75 -7.40 -8.75 8.96
C SER A 75 -6.19 -9.51 8.43
N TYR A 76 -5.13 -8.80 8.06
CA TYR A 76 -3.97 -9.32 7.34
C TYR A 76 -4.30 -10.03 6.00
N ASN A 77 -5.48 -9.78 5.42
CA ASN A 77 -5.85 -10.34 4.12
C ASN A 77 -5.22 -9.52 2.98
N THR A 78 -4.31 -10.14 2.23
CA THR A 78 -3.57 -9.52 1.11
C THR A 78 -4.46 -9.05 -0.04
N ASP A 79 -5.69 -9.56 -0.18
CA ASP A 79 -6.67 -9.02 -1.14
C ASP A 79 -6.90 -7.51 -0.94
N TYR A 80 -6.81 -7.02 0.30
CA TYR A 80 -6.94 -5.60 0.59
C TYR A 80 -5.75 -4.77 0.12
N LEU A 81 -4.54 -5.35 0.03
CA LEU A 81 -3.38 -4.67 -0.57
C LEU A 81 -3.59 -4.48 -2.07
N GLU A 82 -4.11 -5.50 -2.75
CA GLU A 82 -4.41 -5.42 -4.18
C GLU A 82 -5.53 -4.44 -4.48
N ARG A 83 -6.58 -4.41 -3.66
CA ARG A 83 -7.65 -3.41 -3.79
C ARG A 83 -7.12 -1.99 -3.54
N ASN A 84 -6.31 -1.80 -2.50
CA ASN A 84 -5.67 -0.51 -2.23
C ASN A 84 -4.86 -0.04 -3.45
N ARG A 85 -4.03 -0.91 -4.04
CA ARG A 85 -3.26 -0.61 -5.25
C ARG A 85 -4.18 -0.17 -6.40
N LYS A 86 -5.24 -0.93 -6.68
CA LYS A 86 -6.19 -0.60 -7.76
C LYS A 86 -6.86 0.77 -7.57
N HIS A 87 -7.29 1.08 -6.34
CA HIS A 87 -7.91 2.39 -6.06
C HIS A 87 -6.94 3.56 -6.29
N ILE A 88 -5.66 3.38 -5.98
CA ILE A 88 -4.63 4.41 -6.24
C ILE A 88 -4.30 4.52 -7.73
N GLU A 89 -4.24 3.39 -8.45
CA GLU A 89 -4.07 3.40 -9.91
C GLU A 89 -5.23 4.11 -10.61
N ASN A 90 -6.47 3.86 -10.17
CA ASN A 90 -7.65 4.58 -10.65
C ASN A 90 -7.54 6.08 -10.34
N ALA A 91 -7.15 6.46 -9.13
CA ALA A 91 -6.95 7.86 -8.75
C ALA A 91 -5.89 8.55 -9.63
N LEU A 92 -4.79 7.87 -9.94
CA LEU A 92 -3.76 8.37 -10.87
C LEU A 92 -4.30 8.56 -12.29
N GLN A 93 -5.13 7.63 -12.78
CA GLN A 93 -5.77 7.74 -14.09
C GLN A 93 -6.75 8.92 -14.13
N LEU A 94 -7.57 9.09 -13.09
CA LEU A 94 -8.48 10.23 -12.94
C LEU A 94 -7.71 11.54 -12.93
N ALA A 95 -6.64 11.64 -12.13
CA ALA A 95 -5.83 12.85 -12.04
C ALA A 95 -5.12 13.18 -13.37
N SER A 96 -4.64 12.16 -14.09
CA SER A 96 -4.05 12.33 -15.42
C SER A 96 -5.07 12.81 -16.45
N HIS A 97 -6.30 12.29 -16.42
CA HIS A 97 -7.39 12.77 -17.27
C HIS A 97 -7.74 14.22 -16.95
N ALA A 98 -7.83 14.55 -15.66
CA ALA A 98 -8.16 15.88 -15.16
C ALA A 98 -7.19 16.96 -15.61
N GLN A 99 -5.93 16.64 -15.93
CA GLN A 99 -4.97 17.64 -16.44
C GLN A 99 -5.42 18.30 -17.75
N ASN A 100 -6.29 17.64 -18.52
CA ASN A 100 -6.83 18.19 -19.77
C ASN A 100 -8.07 19.07 -19.58
N LEU A 101 -8.61 19.14 -18.36
CA LEU A 101 -9.76 19.98 -18.05
C LEU A 101 -9.34 21.45 -17.87
N ASN A 102 -10.32 22.35 -18.02
CA ASN A 102 -10.08 23.77 -17.86
C ASN A 102 -10.07 24.14 -16.36
N TRP A 103 -8.88 24.41 -15.81
CA TRP A 103 -8.67 24.83 -14.42
C TRP A 103 -8.22 26.29 -14.34
N ASP A 104 -8.57 26.96 -13.25
CA ASP A 104 -7.86 28.18 -12.86
C ASP A 104 -6.43 27.87 -12.41
N GLU A 105 -5.60 28.91 -12.33
CA GLU A 105 -4.18 28.79 -12.04
C GLU A 105 -3.88 28.09 -10.71
N GLN A 106 -4.68 28.33 -9.66
CA GLN A 106 -4.45 27.71 -8.36
C GLN A 106 -4.85 26.23 -8.41
N SER A 107 -6.04 25.93 -8.92
CA SER A 107 -6.52 24.55 -9.05
C SER A 107 -5.63 23.69 -9.95
N ARG A 108 -4.98 24.29 -10.95
CA ARG A 108 -3.98 23.59 -11.77
C ARG A 108 -2.74 23.20 -10.96
N LYS A 109 -2.23 24.10 -10.10
CA LYS A 109 -1.10 23.80 -9.21
C LYS A 109 -1.44 22.72 -8.19
N ASP A 110 -2.65 22.78 -7.63
CA ASP A 110 -3.11 21.78 -6.68
C ASP A 110 -3.25 20.39 -7.35
N LEU A 111 -3.73 20.35 -8.61
CA LEU A 111 -3.79 19.12 -9.40
C LEU A 111 -2.39 18.56 -9.74
N GLU A 112 -1.44 19.41 -10.12
CA GLU A 112 -0.05 18.99 -10.36
C GLU A 112 0.59 18.40 -9.10
N LEU A 113 0.38 19.05 -7.94
CA LEU A 113 0.83 18.53 -6.65
C LEU A 113 0.15 17.20 -6.30
N LEU A 114 -1.16 17.09 -6.52
CA LEU A 114 -1.92 15.86 -6.30
C LEU A 114 -1.33 14.69 -7.11
N VAL A 115 -1.00 14.89 -8.39
CA VAL A 115 -0.38 13.85 -9.23
C VAL A 115 0.95 13.40 -8.65
N VAL A 116 1.78 14.32 -8.16
CA VAL A 116 3.05 14.00 -7.50
C VAL A 116 2.80 13.19 -6.22
N LEU A 117 1.86 13.60 -5.37
CA LEU A 117 1.55 12.89 -4.13
C LEU A 117 0.97 11.50 -4.37
N LEU A 118 0.11 11.34 -5.37
CA LEU A 118 -0.42 10.03 -5.77
C LEU A 118 0.69 9.11 -6.30
N GLY A 119 1.64 9.64 -7.07
CA GLY A 119 2.81 8.89 -7.53
C GLY A 119 3.70 8.44 -6.37
N ASN A 120 3.95 9.32 -5.40
CA ASN A 120 4.70 8.99 -4.19
C ASN A 120 3.97 7.92 -3.37
N TYR A 121 2.65 8.05 -3.21
CA TYR A 121 1.84 7.04 -2.55
C TYR A 121 1.94 5.69 -3.26
N GLU A 122 1.81 5.64 -4.59
CA GLU A 122 1.87 4.42 -5.38
C GLU A 122 3.24 3.72 -5.22
N GLN A 123 4.35 4.47 -5.25
CA GLN A 123 5.68 3.95 -4.99
C GLN A 123 5.81 3.39 -3.57
N GLN A 124 5.30 4.13 -2.57
CA GLN A 124 5.33 3.71 -1.18
C GLN A 124 4.45 2.46 -0.94
N GLN A 125 3.34 2.33 -1.65
CA GLN A 125 2.46 1.15 -1.62
C GLN A 125 3.20 -0.09 -2.14
N LYS A 126 3.97 0.04 -3.23
CA LYS A 126 4.80 -1.05 -3.75
C LYS A 126 5.86 -1.48 -2.74
N MET A 127 6.50 -0.51 -2.08
CA MET A 127 7.45 -0.78 -0.99
C MET A 127 6.78 -1.48 0.20
N PHE A 128 5.54 -1.09 0.53
CA PHE A 128 4.76 -1.71 1.60
C PHE A 128 4.41 -3.16 1.28
N ALA A 129 3.89 -3.44 0.09
CA ALA A 129 3.59 -4.79 -0.37
C ALA A 129 4.85 -5.68 -0.35
N LYS A 130 6.00 -5.13 -0.77
CA LYS A 130 7.28 -5.84 -0.67
C LYS A 130 7.66 -6.12 0.78
N ALA A 131 7.55 -5.15 1.69
CA ALA A 131 7.91 -5.33 3.09
C ALA A 131 7.02 -6.38 3.80
N VAL A 132 5.73 -6.42 3.46
CA VAL A 132 4.81 -7.49 3.87
C VAL A 132 5.33 -8.85 3.39
N GLY A 133 5.64 -8.96 2.10
CA GLY A 133 6.16 -10.20 1.51
C GLY A 133 7.50 -10.64 2.11
N ASP A 134 8.43 -9.71 2.34
CA ASP A 134 9.72 -9.99 2.97
C ASP A 134 9.53 -10.52 4.41
N LYS A 135 8.65 -9.90 5.20
CA LYS A 135 8.34 -10.37 6.55
C LYS A 135 7.68 -11.75 6.53
N ASP A 136 6.71 -11.98 5.65
CA ASP A 136 6.03 -13.27 5.53
C ASP A 136 6.99 -14.38 5.09
N ALA A 137 7.94 -14.07 4.20
CA ALA A 137 9.00 -15.00 3.81
C ALA A 137 9.91 -15.36 4.99
N VAL A 138 10.31 -14.38 5.81
CA VAL A 138 11.06 -14.64 7.05
C VAL A 138 10.23 -15.52 7.97
N ARG A 139 8.94 -15.23 8.17
CA ARG A 139 8.08 -16.04 9.05
C ARG A 139 7.92 -17.47 8.55
N ALA A 140 7.82 -17.67 7.24
CA ALA A 140 7.72 -18.97 6.61
C ALA A 140 9.02 -19.80 6.76
N SER A 141 10.18 -19.14 6.84
CA SER A 141 11.47 -19.81 7.08
C SER A 141 11.62 -20.41 8.48
N TRP A 142 10.73 -20.09 9.43
CA TRP A 142 10.75 -20.62 10.80
C TRP A 142 10.23 -22.06 10.86
N ASN A 143 10.98 -23.00 10.28
CA ASN A 143 10.57 -24.39 10.21
C ASN A 143 11.11 -25.22 11.39
N MET A 144 10.34 -25.29 12.46
CA MET A 144 10.68 -26.13 13.63
C MET A 144 10.60 -27.64 13.34
N SER A 145 10.10 -28.04 12.17
CA SER A 145 10.04 -29.45 11.76
C SER A 145 11.44 -29.97 11.47
N GLU A 146 12.30 -29.19 10.83
CA GLU A 146 13.68 -29.56 10.53
C GLU A 146 14.50 -29.78 11.82
N VAL A 147 14.33 -28.91 12.82
CA VAL A 147 14.95 -29.09 14.14
C VAL A 147 14.50 -30.39 14.79
N GLN A 148 13.20 -30.69 14.71
CA GLN A 148 12.62 -31.92 15.30
C GLN A 148 13.09 -33.17 14.57
N ASP A 149 13.09 -33.16 13.24
CA ASP A 149 13.51 -34.29 12.41
C ASP A 149 14.99 -34.59 12.61
N SER A 150 15.82 -33.54 12.67
CA SER A 150 17.24 -33.66 13.00
C SER A 150 17.43 -34.29 14.39
N LEU A 151 16.72 -33.80 15.42
CA LEU A 151 16.79 -34.37 16.76
C LEU A 151 16.39 -35.86 16.78
N SER A 152 15.28 -36.22 16.13
CA SER A 152 14.79 -37.59 16.05
C SER A 152 15.71 -38.50 15.22
N GLN A 153 16.43 -37.96 14.23
CA GLN A 153 17.47 -38.71 13.51
C GLN A 153 18.67 -38.99 14.41
N VAL A 154 19.16 -37.98 15.13
CA VAL A 154 20.27 -38.12 16.08
C VAL A 154 19.93 -39.14 17.17
N GLU A 155 18.73 -39.07 17.74
CA GLU A 155 18.26 -40.00 18.78
C GLU A 155 18.27 -41.46 18.28
N ARG A 156 17.76 -41.70 17.06
CA ARG A 156 17.77 -43.03 16.43
C ARG A 156 19.17 -43.56 16.14
N GLN A 157 20.08 -42.69 15.69
CA GLN A 157 21.45 -43.09 15.34
C GLN A 157 22.30 -43.39 16.58
N LEU A 158 22.09 -42.65 17.67
CA LEU A 158 22.83 -42.88 18.91
C LEU A 158 22.30 -44.08 19.68
N GLY A 159 20.99 -44.35 19.65
CA GLY A 159 20.40 -45.62 20.10
C GLY A 159 20.69 -46.01 21.56
N ALA A 160 21.21 -45.08 22.36
CA ALA A 160 21.82 -45.35 23.66
C ALA A 160 20.84 -45.00 24.79
N THR A 161 20.46 -46.00 25.59
CA THR A 161 19.46 -45.87 26.67
C THR A 161 19.89 -44.89 27.77
N ASP A 162 21.19 -44.73 27.97
CA ASP A 162 21.80 -43.78 28.91
C ASP A 162 21.67 -42.31 28.50
N LEU A 163 21.41 -42.03 27.21
CA LEU A 163 21.19 -40.67 26.69
C LEU A 163 19.71 -40.27 26.64
N GLN A 164 18.79 -41.18 26.94
CA GLN A 164 17.35 -40.97 26.79
C GLN A 164 16.82 -39.77 27.61
N LEU A 165 17.35 -39.56 28.81
CA LEU A 165 17.00 -38.40 29.64
C LEU A 165 17.43 -37.08 28.98
N ALA A 166 18.62 -37.04 28.35
CA ALA A 166 19.12 -35.85 27.68
C ALA A 166 18.27 -35.50 26.45
N PHE A 167 17.88 -36.50 25.65
CA PHE A 167 16.96 -36.30 24.53
C PHE A 167 15.57 -35.84 24.98
N THR A 168 15.05 -36.39 26.08
CA THR A 168 13.78 -35.94 26.68
C THR A 168 13.86 -34.48 27.10
N GLN A 169 14.96 -34.06 27.74
CA GLN A 169 15.17 -32.67 28.13
C GLN A 169 15.29 -31.73 26.92
N LEU A 170 15.97 -32.16 25.85
CA LEU A 170 16.04 -31.41 24.59
C LEU A 170 14.65 -31.22 23.97
N ASN A 171 13.83 -32.28 23.90
CA ASN A 171 12.46 -32.19 23.40
C ASN A 171 11.59 -31.22 24.21
N LEU A 172 11.74 -31.17 25.54
CA LEU A 172 11.06 -30.18 26.38
C LEU A 172 11.51 -28.75 26.05
N LYS A 173 12.81 -28.51 25.85
CA LYS A 173 13.34 -27.21 25.42
C LYS A 173 12.80 -26.80 24.05
N LEU A 174 12.74 -27.72 23.08
CA LEU A 174 12.14 -27.45 21.76
C LEU A 174 10.65 -27.09 21.86
N THR A 175 9.92 -27.74 22.78
CA THR A 175 8.52 -27.41 23.06
C THR A 175 8.38 -25.99 23.63
N GLN A 176 9.28 -25.59 24.52
CA GLN A 176 9.33 -24.24 25.07
C GLN A 176 9.65 -23.19 23.99
N ILE A 177 10.58 -23.48 23.07
CA ILE A 177 10.85 -22.62 21.91
C ILE A 177 9.59 -22.40 21.07
N ARG A 178 8.80 -23.46 20.78
CA ARG A 178 7.52 -23.33 20.05
C ARG A 178 6.52 -22.43 20.78
N TYR A 179 6.49 -22.49 22.11
CA TYR A 179 5.65 -21.61 22.93
C TYR A 179 6.09 -20.15 22.80
N TYR A 180 7.37 -19.83 22.97
CA TYR A 180 7.87 -18.47 22.82
C TYR A 180 7.76 -17.95 21.38
N ALA A 181 7.94 -18.80 20.37
CA ALA A 181 7.75 -18.44 18.96
C ALA A 181 6.31 -18.00 18.68
N ARG A 182 5.30 -18.66 19.29
CA ARG A 182 3.90 -18.19 19.22
C ARG A 182 3.73 -16.84 19.92
N GLY A 183 4.38 -16.65 21.08
CA GLY A 183 4.40 -15.37 21.78
C GLY A 183 4.92 -14.23 20.91
N LEU A 184 6.04 -14.43 20.22
CA LEU A 184 6.62 -13.43 19.32
C LEU A 184 5.72 -13.09 18.12
N VAL A 185 4.97 -14.06 17.59
CA VAL A 185 4.00 -13.78 16.51
C VAL A 185 2.84 -12.93 17.02
N LEU A 186 2.34 -13.20 18.22
CA LEU A 186 1.23 -12.45 18.82
C LEU A 186 1.66 -11.04 19.23
N GLN A 187 2.89 -10.89 19.70
CA GLN A 187 3.45 -9.63 20.16
C GLN A 187 4.88 -9.49 19.59
N PRO A 188 5.02 -8.95 18.37
CA PRO A 188 6.31 -8.82 17.71
C PRO A 188 7.10 -7.65 18.32
N ASN A 189 7.75 -7.91 19.45
CA ASN A 189 8.55 -6.95 20.18
C ASN A 189 9.77 -7.62 20.85
N ARG A 190 10.66 -6.80 21.40
CA ARG A 190 11.91 -7.27 22.04
C ARG A 190 11.65 -8.09 23.31
N ASP A 191 10.58 -7.81 24.04
CA ASP A 191 10.21 -8.53 25.26
C ASP A 191 9.80 -9.98 24.97
N ALA A 192 9.20 -10.24 23.80
CA ALA A 192 8.87 -11.58 23.33
C ALA A 192 10.04 -12.27 22.60
N GLU A 193 10.87 -11.52 21.89
CA GLU A 193 12.02 -12.06 21.14
C GLU A 193 13.15 -12.55 22.05
N THR A 194 13.49 -11.77 23.07
CA THR A 194 14.61 -12.06 23.98
C THR A 194 14.51 -13.45 24.63
N PRO A 195 13.39 -13.83 25.29
CA PRO A 195 13.27 -15.16 25.89
C PRO A 195 13.25 -16.29 24.84
N LEU A 196 12.78 -16.02 23.62
CA LEU A 196 12.81 -16.99 22.53
C LEU A 196 14.26 -17.27 22.09
N LEU A 197 15.06 -16.24 21.83
CA LEU A 197 16.47 -16.39 21.46
C LEU A 197 17.26 -17.09 22.57
N SER A 198 17.01 -16.73 23.83
CA SER A 198 17.61 -17.40 24.99
C SER A 198 17.24 -18.89 25.06
N ALA A 199 15.98 -19.25 24.77
CA ALA A 199 15.56 -20.65 24.78
C ALA A 199 16.21 -21.47 23.66
N ILE A 200 16.46 -20.86 22.50
CA ILE A 200 17.21 -21.49 21.39
C ILE A 200 18.67 -21.70 21.80
N ASP A 201 19.31 -20.70 22.41
CA ASP A 201 20.67 -20.81 22.94
C ASP A 201 20.78 -21.91 24.01
N ASP A 202 19.80 -22.01 24.90
CA ASP A 202 19.73 -23.07 25.91
C ASP A 202 19.57 -24.48 25.30
N ALA A 203 18.79 -24.62 24.23
CA ALA A 203 18.66 -25.89 23.51
C ALA A 203 19.97 -26.26 22.82
N ARG A 204 20.62 -25.29 22.18
CA ARG A 204 21.92 -25.46 21.54
C ARG A 204 23.01 -25.85 22.53
N ASN A 205 23.06 -25.20 23.70
CA ASN A 205 24.01 -25.51 24.77
C ASN A 205 23.77 -26.92 25.36
N ALA A 206 22.51 -27.34 25.47
CA ALA A 206 22.18 -28.71 25.88
C ALA A 206 22.63 -29.74 24.83
N ALA A 207 22.46 -29.46 23.54
CA ALA A 207 22.96 -30.31 22.45
C ALA A 207 24.49 -30.39 22.43
N ASN A 208 25.20 -29.27 22.66
CA ASN A 208 26.66 -29.26 22.81
C ASN A 208 27.12 -30.07 24.03
N THR A 209 26.40 -29.97 25.16
CA THR A 209 26.68 -30.77 26.36
C THR A 209 26.51 -32.25 26.08
N LEU A 210 25.53 -32.64 25.27
CA LEU A 210 25.35 -34.02 24.81
C LEU A 210 26.57 -34.47 23.99
N SER A 211 27.09 -33.64 23.09
CA SER A 211 28.28 -33.94 22.28
C SER A 211 29.51 -34.27 23.12
N GLN A 212 29.69 -33.61 24.27
CA GLN A 212 30.80 -33.90 25.18
C GLN A 212 30.71 -35.29 25.84
N ARG A 213 29.50 -35.87 25.93
CA ARG A 213 29.27 -37.21 26.46
C ARG A 213 29.42 -38.31 25.40
N LEU A 214 29.51 -37.93 24.13
CA LEU A 214 29.68 -38.86 23.02
C LEU A 214 31.15 -39.22 22.78
N ASN A 215 31.36 -40.44 22.31
CA ASN A 215 32.66 -40.90 21.82
C ASN A 215 33.04 -40.13 20.54
N GLU A 216 34.35 -40.06 20.22
CA GLU A 216 34.84 -39.28 19.07
C GLU A 216 34.17 -39.64 17.74
N SER A 217 33.85 -40.92 17.51
CA SER A 217 33.16 -41.38 16.31
C SER A 217 31.68 -40.97 16.23
N GLN A 218 31.06 -40.64 17.36
CA GLN A 218 29.64 -40.29 17.47
C GLN A 218 29.40 -38.79 17.48
N ARG A 219 30.38 -37.97 17.90
CA ARG A 219 30.28 -36.50 17.94
C ARG A 219 29.79 -35.87 16.62
N PRO A 220 30.25 -36.29 15.43
CA PRO A 220 29.77 -35.72 14.16
C PRO A 220 28.27 -35.91 13.93
N LEU A 221 27.64 -36.90 14.56
CA LEU A 221 26.20 -37.17 14.41
C LEU A 221 25.34 -36.03 14.96
N LEU A 222 25.84 -35.22 15.91
CA LEU A 222 25.12 -34.06 16.46
C LEU A 222 25.23 -32.79 15.61
N GLN A 223 26.18 -32.73 14.69
CA GLN A 223 26.47 -31.52 13.93
C GLN A 223 25.27 -30.99 13.12
N PRO A 224 24.45 -31.85 12.46
CA PRO A 224 23.25 -31.39 11.77
C PRO A 224 22.26 -30.69 12.70
N LEU A 225 22.04 -31.22 13.91
CA LEU A 225 21.13 -30.61 14.88
C LEU A 225 21.61 -29.23 15.32
N LEU A 226 22.92 -29.09 15.56
CA LEU A 226 23.52 -27.80 15.91
C LEU A 226 23.38 -26.77 14.78
N SER A 227 23.62 -27.18 13.52
CA SER A 227 23.46 -26.32 12.34
C SER A 227 22.03 -25.82 12.21
N VAL A 228 21.05 -26.72 12.29
CA VAL A 228 19.64 -26.35 12.12
C VAL A 228 19.13 -25.49 13.28
N LEU A 229 19.67 -25.66 14.50
CA LEU A 229 19.38 -24.74 15.62
C LEU A 229 19.97 -23.34 15.41
N ASP A 230 21.18 -23.25 14.85
CA ASP A 230 21.83 -21.98 14.51
C ASP A 230 21.05 -21.26 13.38
N GLU A 231 20.71 -21.97 12.31
CA GLU A 231 19.89 -21.45 11.21
C GLU A 231 18.52 -21.00 11.71
N TYR A 232 17.86 -21.80 12.55
CA TYR A 232 16.58 -21.42 13.15
C TYR A 232 16.69 -20.15 14.00
N LYS A 233 17.79 -19.97 14.75
CA LYS A 233 18.05 -18.75 15.52
C LYS A 233 18.17 -17.53 14.60
N ASP A 234 18.94 -17.64 13.53
CA ASP A 234 19.17 -16.56 12.58
C ASP A 234 17.87 -16.15 11.88
N HIS A 235 17.05 -17.12 11.48
CA HIS A 235 15.73 -16.86 10.90
C HIS A 235 14.79 -16.16 11.88
N ILE A 236 14.80 -16.53 13.16
CA ILE A 236 13.99 -15.88 14.20
C ILE A 236 14.45 -14.43 14.43
N ALA A 237 15.76 -14.21 14.53
CA ALA A 237 16.34 -12.89 14.74
C ALA A 237 16.09 -11.91 13.57
N ALA A 238 15.84 -12.42 12.36
CA ALA A 238 15.53 -11.61 11.18
C ALA A 238 14.09 -11.05 11.17
N TYR A 239 13.17 -11.59 11.98
CA TYR A 239 11.75 -11.26 11.88
C TYR A 239 11.39 -9.92 12.49
N LEU A 240 11.90 -9.59 13.67
CA LEU A 240 11.56 -8.32 14.31
C LEU A 240 12.04 -7.12 13.46
N PRO A 241 13.25 -7.12 12.89
CA PRO A 241 13.64 -6.11 11.89
C PRO A 241 12.69 -6.03 10.69
N ALA A 242 12.18 -7.16 10.18
CA ALA A 242 11.22 -7.17 9.08
C ALA A 242 9.87 -6.55 9.47
N VAL A 243 9.37 -6.85 10.67
CA VAL A 243 8.16 -6.22 11.25
C VAL A 243 8.36 -4.71 11.43
N GLU A 244 9.49 -4.29 12.00
CA GLU A 244 9.82 -2.88 12.21
C GLU A 244 9.87 -2.12 10.88
N ASN A 245 10.43 -2.74 9.83
CA ASN A 245 10.44 -2.18 8.49
C ASN A 245 9.03 -2.07 7.87
N GLU A 246 8.20 -3.10 7.98
CA GLU A 246 6.79 -3.06 7.55
C GLU A 246 6.04 -1.90 8.23
N ILE A 247 6.15 -1.77 9.56
CA ILE A 247 5.49 -0.71 10.35
C ILE A 247 5.97 0.68 9.91
N LYS A 248 7.28 0.85 9.73
CA LYS A 248 7.87 2.12 9.29
C LYS A 248 7.31 2.54 7.92
N ILE A 249 7.30 1.63 6.96
CA ILE A 249 6.81 1.88 5.60
C ILE A 249 5.30 2.14 5.60
N SER A 250 4.53 1.40 6.39
CA SER A 250 3.09 1.62 6.59
C SER A 250 2.78 3.02 7.16
N LYS A 251 3.59 3.49 8.12
CA LYS A 251 3.44 4.84 8.69
C LYS A 251 3.70 5.93 7.65
N GLN A 252 4.73 5.77 6.81
CA GLN A 252 5.01 6.70 5.71
C GLN A 252 3.88 6.71 4.67
N LEU A 253 3.33 5.55 4.33
CA LEU A 253 2.16 5.43 3.47
C LEU A 253 0.93 6.14 4.07
N GLY A 254 0.78 6.08 5.39
CA GLY A 254 -0.17 6.88 6.17
C GLY A 254 -0.01 8.39 5.94
N GLY A 255 1.21 8.90 6.08
CA GLY A 255 1.52 10.32 5.88
C GLY A 255 1.12 10.83 4.50
N TYR A 256 1.47 10.10 3.43
CA TYR A 256 1.05 10.49 2.07
C TYR A 256 -0.48 10.47 1.90
N ALA A 257 -1.18 9.52 2.54
CA ALA A 257 -2.65 9.48 2.51
C ALA A 257 -3.30 10.71 3.16
N ASP A 258 -2.66 11.23 4.20
CA ASP A 258 -3.13 12.40 4.94
C ASP A 258 -2.84 13.68 4.13
N GLU A 259 -1.64 13.79 3.54
CA GLU A 259 -1.28 14.89 2.64
C GLU A 259 -2.24 14.99 1.44
N ILE A 260 -2.54 13.88 0.77
CA ILE A 260 -3.53 13.84 -0.33
C ILE A 260 -4.90 14.32 0.16
N GLY A 261 -5.29 13.94 1.38
CA GLY A 261 -6.56 14.35 1.98
C GLY A 261 -6.66 15.83 2.33
N THR A 262 -5.57 16.60 2.29
CA THR A 262 -5.60 18.06 2.48
C THR A 262 -5.86 18.85 1.20
N LEU A 263 -5.78 18.19 0.03
CA LEU A 263 -5.98 18.81 -1.28
C LEU A 263 -7.37 18.55 -1.88
N GLY A 264 -8.17 17.67 -1.27
CA GLY A 264 -9.55 17.38 -1.65
C GLY A 264 -10.55 17.90 -0.62
#